data_AF-A0A7S4CHV0-F1
#
_entry.id   AF-A0A7S4CHV0-F1
#
_cell.length_a   1.000
_cell.length_b   1.000
_cell.length_c   1.000
_cell.angle_alpha   90.00
_cell.angle_beta   90.00
_cell.angle_gamma   90.00
#
_symmetry.space_group_name_H-M   'P 1'
#
loop_
_entity.id
_entity.type
_entity.pdbx_description
1 polymer ?
#
loop_
_entity_poly.entity_id
_entity_poly.type
_entity_poly.pdbx_seq_one_letter_code
_entity_poly.pdbx_strand_id
1 'polypeptide(L)'
;LWLAGLALSLADRPLPSASQLRYMDLEVTMFLHFGICTFRDCDTPRGCNGDSRVAFPASAFNPRLLDTDQWVRTAVSLGARQLCLTAHHAEGFVLWPSRYSTYGVAASPFGRTGRDIAGEFVASCRRHGVSPCFYIA
;
A
#
# COMPACT_ATOMS: atom_id res chain seq x y z
N LEU A 1 13.33 22.60 44.40
CA LEU A 1 14.33 23.08 43.42
C LEU A 1 14.25 22.15 42.22
N TRP A 2 13.37 22.51 41.27
CA TRP A 2 13.07 21.74 40.08
C TRP A 2 13.91 22.25 38.90
N LEU A 3 14.34 21.32 38.04
CA LEU A 3 14.88 21.50 36.69
C LEU A 3 16.33 22.01 36.58
N ALA A 4 17.29 21.14 36.89
CA ALA A 4 18.54 21.13 36.13
C ALA A 4 18.22 20.58 34.74
N GLY A 5 17.92 21.48 33.80
CA GLY A 5 17.69 21.13 32.41
C GLY A 5 18.95 20.47 31.83
N LEU A 6 18.85 19.20 31.50
CA LEU A 6 19.80 18.50 30.64
C LEU A 6 19.71 19.14 29.25
N ALA A 7 20.46 20.22 29.04
CA ALA A 7 20.78 20.69 27.70
C ALA A 7 21.73 19.65 27.09
N LEU A 8 21.16 18.65 26.40
CA LEU A 8 21.92 17.74 25.55
C LEU A 8 22.77 18.60 24.61
N SER A 9 24.09 18.37 24.63
CA SER A 9 25.00 19.04 23.70
C SER A 9 24.60 18.67 22.27
N LEU A 10 24.97 19.48 21.28
CA LEU A 10 24.70 19.14 19.88
C LEU A 10 25.28 17.76 19.49
N ALA A 11 26.32 17.29 20.18
CA ALA A 11 26.92 15.98 19.97
C ALA A 11 26.10 14.82 20.56
N ASP A 12 25.20 15.09 21.52
CA ASP A 12 24.40 14.07 22.20
C ASP A 12 23.00 13.89 21.59
N ARG A 13 22.70 14.61 20.51
CA ARG A 13 21.40 14.52 19.84
C ARG A 13 21.35 13.32 18.89
N PRO A 14 20.23 12.58 18.83
CA PRO A 14 20.07 11.52 17.85
C PRO A 14 20.15 12.13 16.44
N LEU A 15 21.13 11.66 15.66
CA LEU A 15 21.22 11.97 14.23
C LEU A 15 20.50 10.89 13.42
N PRO A 16 19.85 11.25 12.31
CA PRO A 16 19.23 10.28 11.43
C PRO A 16 20.31 9.39 10.80
N SER A 17 20.06 8.09 10.82
CA SER A 17 20.83 7.11 10.05
C SER A 17 20.77 7.40 8.55
N ALA A 18 21.69 6.82 7.78
CA ALA A 18 21.66 6.93 6.32
C ALA A 18 20.32 6.48 5.71
N SER A 19 19.63 5.49 6.31
CA SER A 19 18.31 5.05 5.84
C SER A 19 17.21 6.08 6.12
N GLN A 20 17.27 6.75 7.27
CA GLN A 20 16.33 7.83 7.60
C GLN A 20 16.57 9.05 6.70
N LEU A 21 17.84 9.40 6.42
CA LEU A 21 18.18 10.45 5.46
C LEU A 21 17.62 10.13 4.07
N ARG A 22 17.84 8.91 3.55
CA ARG A 22 17.24 8.48 2.26
C ARG A 22 15.72 8.55 2.24
N TYR A 23 15.06 8.24 3.34
CA TYR A 23 13.60 8.38 3.45
C TYR A 23 13.18 9.85 3.43
N MET A 24 13.87 10.72 4.18
CA MET A 24 13.59 12.17 4.17
C MET A 24 13.84 12.80 2.79
N ASP A 25 14.85 12.34 2.06
CA ASP A 25 15.14 12.76 0.69
C ASP A 25 14.05 12.34 -0.33
N LEU A 26 13.10 11.48 0.04
CA LEU A 26 11.94 11.19 -0.81
C LEU A 26 11.02 12.41 -0.93
N GLU A 27 10.96 13.26 0.10
CA GLU A 27 10.15 14.48 0.24
C GLU A 27 8.63 14.24 0.11
N VAL A 28 8.18 13.76 -1.05
CA VAL A 28 6.79 13.43 -1.37
C VAL A 28 6.68 11.94 -1.69
N THR A 29 5.76 11.28 -0.98
CA THR A 29 5.39 9.88 -1.24
C THR A 29 3.88 9.78 -1.41
N MET A 30 3.43 8.78 -2.18
CA MET A 30 2.00 8.52 -2.39
C MET A 30 1.63 7.18 -1.76
N PHE A 31 0.49 7.14 -1.08
CA PHE A 31 -0.05 5.93 -0.49
C PHE A 31 -1.33 5.51 -1.23
N LEU A 32 -1.34 4.31 -1.78
CA LEU A 32 -2.44 3.74 -2.54
C LEU A 32 -3.11 2.63 -1.74
N HIS A 33 -4.28 2.93 -1.19
CA HIS A 33 -5.19 1.92 -0.66
C HIS A 33 -5.98 1.32 -1.82
N PHE A 34 -5.73 0.04 -2.10
CA PHE A 34 -6.46 -0.73 -3.10
C PHE A 34 -6.56 -2.18 -2.62
N GLY A 35 -7.75 -2.76 -2.73
CA GLY A 35 -7.99 -4.11 -2.24
C GLY A 35 -9.44 -4.55 -2.41
N ILE A 36 -9.80 -5.66 -1.77
CA ILE A 36 -11.18 -6.18 -1.80
C ILE A 36 -12.20 -5.15 -1.31
N CYS A 37 -11.81 -4.29 -0.35
CA CYS A 37 -12.66 -3.22 0.18
C CYS A 37 -13.01 -2.15 -0.86
N THR A 38 -12.22 -1.98 -1.94
CA THR A 38 -12.56 -1.09 -3.05
C THR A 38 -13.82 -1.54 -3.80
N PHE A 39 -14.16 -2.82 -3.74
CA PHE A 39 -15.33 -3.42 -4.40
C PHE A 39 -16.52 -3.59 -3.45
N ARG A 40 -16.42 -3.04 -2.25
CA ARG A 40 -17.50 -3.11 -1.27
C ARG A 40 -18.63 -2.17 -1.68
N ASP A 41 -19.84 -2.70 -1.59
CA ASP A 41 -21.05 -1.89 -1.72
C ASP A 41 -21.23 -1.02 -0.48
N CYS A 42 -21.32 0.30 -0.69
CA CYS A 42 -21.48 1.30 0.36
C CYS A 42 -22.95 1.65 0.64
N ASP A 43 -23.90 1.13 -0.15
CA ASP A 43 -25.32 1.46 -0.05
C ASP A 43 -26.06 0.66 1.05
N THR A 44 -25.30 0.01 1.94
CA THR A 44 -25.86 -0.69 3.10
C THR A 44 -26.10 0.29 4.26
N PRO A 45 -27.03 -0.01 5.19
CA PRO A 45 -27.23 0.81 6.40
C PRO A 45 -25.98 0.96 7.29
N ARG A 46 -24.92 0.16 7.07
CA ARG A 46 -23.63 0.23 7.76
C ARG A 46 -22.55 1.01 6.97
N GLY A 47 -22.92 1.59 5.82
CA GLY A 47 -22.02 2.29 4.92
C GLY A 47 -20.88 1.42 4.40
N CYS A 48 -19.81 2.06 3.89
CA CYS A 48 -18.60 1.38 3.43
C CYS A 48 -17.87 0.61 4.55
N ASN A 49 -18.15 0.88 5.82
CA ASN A 49 -17.46 0.25 6.94
C ASN A 49 -18.04 -1.13 7.28
N GLY A 50 -19.27 -1.45 6.86
CA GLY A 50 -19.88 -2.76 7.01
C GLY A 50 -19.83 -3.32 8.44
N ASP A 51 -20.05 -4.62 8.61
CA ASP A 51 -19.60 -5.34 9.81
C ASP A 51 -18.17 -5.82 9.54
N SER A 52 -17.18 -5.28 10.25
CA SER A 52 -15.78 -5.71 10.13
C SER A 52 -15.55 -7.18 10.51
N ARG A 53 -16.56 -7.84 11.10
CA ARG A 53 -16.54 -9.27 11.44
C ARG A 53 -16.93 -10.19 10.27
N VAL A 54 -17.46 -9.66 9.18
CA VAL A 54 -17.87 -10.48 8.02
C VAL A 54 -16.77 -10.40 6.95
N ALA A 55 -16.09 -11.52 6.72
CA ALA A 55 -15.11 -11.63 5.65
C ALA A 55 -15.79 -11.39 4.29
N PHE A 56 -15.26 -10.46 3.51
CA PHE A 56 -15.81 -10.15 2.19
C PHE A 56 -15.48 -11.28 1.23
N PRO A 57 -16.41 -11.75 0.37
CA PRO A 57 -16.12 -12.86 -0.50
C PRO A 57 -15.11 -12.43 -1.58
N ALA A 58 -14.05 -13.24 -1.78
CA ALA A 58 -13.04 -12.99 -2.81
C ALA A 58 -13.65 -12.86 -4.23
N SER A 59 -14.85 -13.42 -4.45
CA SER A 59 -15.59 -13.32 -5.71
C SER A 59 -15.97 -11.90 -6.10
N ALA A 60 -16.00 -10.96 -5.16
CA ALA A 60 -16.30 -9.56 -5.44
C ALA A 60 -15.12 -8.78 -6.03
N PHE A 61 -13.88 -9.27 -5.86
CA PHE A 61 -12.71 -8.60 -6.43
C PHE A 61 -12.60 -8.86 -7.93
N ASN A 62 -12.86 -7.83 -8.75
CA ASN A 62 -12.77 -7.97 -10.21
C ASN A 62 -12.45 -6.64 -10.92
N PRO A 63 -11.23 -6.09 -10.76
CA PRO A 63 -10.82 -4.89 -11.48
C PRO A 63 -10.65 -5.18 -12.98
N ARG A 64 -11.61 -4.74 -13.80
CA ARG A 64 -11.62 -5.02 -15.26
C ARG A 64 -10.63 -4.18 -16.07
N LEU A 65 -10.29 -2.98 -15.60
CA LEU A 65 -9.44 -2.02 -16.30
C LEU A 65 -8.17 -1.69 -15.50
N LEU A 66 -7.63 -2.68 -14.78
CA LEU A 66 -6.44 -2.50 -13.94
C LEU A 66 -5.20 -2.20 -14.80
N ASP A 67 -4.65 -1.00 -14.63
CA ASP A 67 -3.39 -0.55 -15.21
C ASP A 67 -2.51 0.06 -14.09
N THR A 68 -1.47 -0.67 -13.68
CA THR A 68 -0.54 -0.18 -12.65
C THR A 68 0.39 0.93 -13.17
N ASP A 69 0.62 1.05 -14.48
CA ASP A 69 1.33 2.20 -15.02
C ASP A 69 0.50 3.48 -14.86
N GLN A 70 -0.84 3.40 -14.95
CA GLN A 70 -1.70 4.56 -14.71
C GLN A 70 -1.55 5.09 -13.26
N TRP A 71 -1.43 4.19 -12.28
CA TRP A 71 -1.18 4.57 -10.89
C TRP A 71 0.17 5.26 -10.74
N VAL A 72 1.22 4.71 -11.35
CA VAL A 72 2.57 5.24 -11.24
C VAL A 72 2.71 6.57 -12.00
N ARG A 73 2.11 6.71 -13.18
CA ARG A 73 2.03 8.00 -13.89
C ARG A 73 1.37 9.09 -13.03
N THR A 74 0.35 8.72 -12.26
CA THR A 74 -0.30 9.62 -11.31
C THR A 74 0.68 10.03 -10.19
N ALA A 75 1.44 9.09 -9.63
CA ALA A 75 2.49 9.38 -8.64
C ALA A 75 3.57 10.33 -9.19
N VAL A 76 4.03 10.08 -10.42
CA VAL A 76 5.00 10.95 -11.11
C VAL A 76 4.44 12.37 -11.28
N SER A 77 3.16 12.49 -11.68
CA SER A 77 2.53 13.81 -11.85
C SER A 77 2.38 14.59 -10.54
N LEU A 78 2.28 13.88 -9.40
CA LEU A 78 2.28 14.45 -8.06
C LEU A 78 3.69 14.87 -7.60
N GLY A 79 4.74 14.45 -8.30
CA GLY A 79 6.13 14.61 -7.86
C GLY A 79 6.56 13.59 -6.80
N ALA A 80 5.80 12.51 -6.61
CA ALA A 80 6.11 11.50 -5.61
C ALA A 80 7.33 10.64 -6.04
N ARG A 81 8.32 10.51 -5.15
CA ARG A 81 9.51 9.67 -5.37
C ARG A 81 9.31 8.23 -4.93
N GLN A 82 8.27 7.96 -4.13
CA GLN A 82 7.87 6.63 -3.69
C GLN A 82 6.36 6.47 -3.76
N LEU A 83 5.91 5.27 -4.12
CA LEU A 83 4.52 4.85 -4.05
C LEU A 83 4.42 3.60 -3.16
N CYS A 84 3.59 3.66 -2.13
CA CYS A 84 3.27 2.54 -1.25
C CYS A 84 1.91 1.93 -1.62
N LEU A 85 1.86 0.63 -1.92
CA LEU A 85 0.62 -0.11 -2.18
C LEU A 85 0.26 -0.98 -0.97
N THR A 86 -1.03 -1.04 -0.61
CA THR A 86 -1.57 -2.03 0.32
C THR A 86 -1.56 -3.43 -0.30
N ALA A 87 -0.39 -4.08 -0.34
CA ALA A 87 -0.28 -5.46 -0.82
C ALA A 87 -1.17 -6.41 0.02
N HIS A 88 -1.29 -6.09 1.32
CA HIS A 88 -2.16 -6.72 2.28
C HIS A 88 -2.65 -5.65 3.26
N HIS A 89 -3.96 -5.60 3.52
CA HIS A 89 -4.58 -4.70 4.51
C HIS A 89 -5.31 -5.52 5.58
N ALA A 90 -5.90 -4.86 6.58
CA ALA A 90 -6.45 -5.48 7.79
C ALA A 90 -7.51 -6.57 7.53
N GLU A 91 -8.14 -6.59 6.36
CA GLU A 91 -9.13 -7.61 5.99
C GLU A 91 -8.53 -8.96 5.56
N GLY A 92 -7.21 -9.06 5.33
CA GLY A 92 -6.58 -10.34 5.00
C GLY A 92 -6.34 -10.61 3.51
N PHE A 93 -6.88 -9.78 2.60
CA PHE A 93 -6.86 -10.08 1.16
C PHE A 93 -5.53 -9.71 0.52
N VAL A 94 -4.83 -10.69 -0.05
CA VAL A 94 -3.51 -10.46 -0.69
C VAL A 94 -3.62 -10.12 -2.18
N LEU A 95 -2.84 -9.13 -2.63
CA LEU A 95 -2.81 -8.66 -4.03
C LEU A 95 -1.89 -9.45 -4.98
N TRP A 96 -1.31 -10.55 -4.51
CA TRP A 96 -0.43 -11.43 -5.30
C TRP A 96 -0.88 -12.90 -5.16
N PRO A 97 -0.51 -13.80 -6.08
CA PRO A 97 -0.84 -15.22 -5.98
C PRO A 97 0.03 -15.91 -4.92
N SER A 98 -0.26 -15.63 -3.65
CA SER A 98 0.49 -16.15 -2.50
C SER A 98 0.37 -17.67 -2.39
N ARG A 99 1.49 -18.35 -2.08
CA ARG A 99 1.49 -19.76 -1.68
C ARG A 99 1.03 -20.00 -0.23
N TYR A 100 0.83 -18.92 0.53
CA TYR A 100 0.60 -18.96 1.97
C TYR A 100 -0.79 -18.47 2.39
N SER A 101 -1.57 -17.88 1.47
CA SER A 101 -2.93 -17.44 1.73
C SER A 101 -3.85 -17.97 0.64
N THR A 102 -4.99 -18.52 1.05
CA THR A 102 -6.09 -18.89 0.15
C THR A 102 -7.04 -17.72 -0.11
N TYR A 103 -6.84 -16.58 0.57
CA TYR A 103 -7.68 -15.40 0.46
C TYR A 103 -6.91 -14.24 -0.19
N GLY A 104 -7.12 -14.06 -1.49
CA GLY A 104 -6.42 -13.08 -2.32
C GLY A 104 -6.82 -13.15 -3.78
N VAL A 105 -6.06 -12.46 -4.64
CA VAL A 105 -6.36 -12.34 -6.08
C VAL A 105 -6.56 -13.69 -6.78
N ALA A 106 -5.82 -14.72 -6.40
CA ALA A 106 -5.93 -16.07 -6.97
C ALA A 106 -7.30 -16.73 -6.72
N ALA A 107 -8.00 -16.36 -5.65
CA ALA A 107 -9.33 -16.86 -5.30
C ALA A 107 -10.49 -16.02 -5.87
N SER A 108 -10.16 -14.98 -6.65
CA SER A 108 -11.13 -14.06 -7.25
C SER A 108 -11.31 -14.31 -8.77
N PRO A 109 -12.36 -13.75 -9.42
CA PRO A 109 -12.48 -13.75 -10.87
C PRO A 109 -11.25 -13.18 -11.58
N PHE A 110 -10.58 -12.18 -10.98
CA PHE A 110 -9.34 -11.61 -11.51
C PHE A 110 -8.22 -12.64 -11.61
N GLY A 111 -8.18 -13.63 -10.69
CA GLY A 111 -7.18 -14.70 -10.69
C GLY A 111 -7.16 -15.53 -11.98
N ARG A 112 -8.27 -15.57 -12.74
CA ARG A 112 -8.33 -16.22 -14.07
C ARG A 112 -7.40 -15.60 -15.10
N THR A 113 -6.97 -14.36 -14.89
CA THR A 113 -5.99 -13.69 -15.75
C THR A 113 -4.56 -14.18 -15.51
N GLY A 114 -4.30 -14.86 -14.39
CA GLY A 114 -2.94 -15.25 -13.96
C GLY A 114 -2.05 -14.08 -13.55
N ARG A 115 -2.59 -12.86 -13.46
CA ARG A 115 -1.84 -11.63 -13.17
C ARG A 115 -1.52 -11.49 -11.68
N ASP A 116 -0.33 -10.97 -11.40
CA ASP A 116 0.15 -10.59 -10.07
C ASP A 116 0.17 -9.06 -9.97
N ILE A 117 -0.78 -8.48 -9.22
CA ILE A 117 -0.91 -7.03 -9.12
C ILE A 117 0.29 -6.42 -8.38
N ALA A 118 0.80 -7.08 -7.34
CA ALA A 118 1.97 -6.59 -6.60
C ALA A 118 3.23 -6.64 -7.47
N GLY A 119 3.39 -7.70 -8.28
CA GLY A 119 4.48 -7.84 -9.25
C GLY A 119 4.41 -6.78 -10.35
N GLU A 120 3.23 -6.59 -10.95
CA GLU A 120 3.00 -5.54 -11.96
C GLU A 120 3.26 -4.15 -11.40
N PHE A 121 2.81 -3.87 -10.19
CA PHE A 121 3.06 -2.63 -9.48
C PHE A 121 4.55 -2.31 -9.34
N VAL A 122 5.35 -3.29 -8.87
CA VAL A 122 6.81 -3.12 -8.75
C VAL A 122 7.45 -2.88 -10.11
N ALA A 123 7.00 -3.59 -11.15
CA ALA A 123 7.50 -3.40 -12.51
C ALA A 123 7.19 -1.99 -13.04
N SER A 124 5.98 -1.49 -12.83
CA SER A 124 5.55 -0.14 -13.20
C SER A 124 6.36 0.92 -12.45
N CYS A 125 6.50 0.82 -11.13
CA CYS A 125 7.31 1.73 -10.33
C CYS A 125 8.75 1.84 -10.87
N ARG A 126 9.39 0.69 -11.14
CA ARG A 126 10.75 0.63 -11.71
C ARG A 126 10.83 1.26 -13.10
N ARG A 127 9.84 1.03 -13.97
CA ARG A 127 9.81 1.63 -15.33
C ARG A 127 9.80 3.15 -15.30
N HIS A 128 9.11 3.76 -14.34
CA HIS A 128 8.95 5.22 -14.26
C HIS A 128 9.87 5.87 -13.22
N GLY A 129 10.85 5.14 -12.67
CA GLY A 129 11.80 5.69 -11.69
C GLY A 129 11.20 6.04 -10.33
N VAL A 130 10.06 5.46 -9.97
CA VAL A 130 9.42 5.61 -8.65
C VAL A 130 9.83 4.45 -7.75
N SER A 131 10.20 4.73 -6.51
CA SER A 131 10.51 3.70 -5.52
C SER A 131 9.25 2.92 -5.13
N PRO A 132 9.17 1.59 -5.31
CA PRO A 132 8.04 0.79 -4.84
C PRO A 132 8.14 0.55 -3.33
N CYS A 133 7.00 0.60 -2.66
CA CYS A 133 6.83 0.30 -1.24
C CYS A 133 5.58 -0.56 -1.03
N PHE A 134 5.61 -1.43 -0.02
CA PHE A 134 4.46 -2.23 0.37
C PHE A 134 4.03 -1.93 1.80
N TYR A 135 2.73 -1.80 1.97
CA TYR A 135 2.06 -1.91 3.25
C TYR A 135 1.51 -3.32 3.42
N ILE A 136 1.78 -3.90 4.60
CA ILE A 136 1.32 -5.22 5.03
C ILE A 136 0.85 -5.05 6.48
N ALA A 137 -0.45 -5.21 6.73
CA ALA A 137 -1.04 -5.25 8.07
C ALA A 137 -1.02 -6.64 8.69
#